data_AF-A0A820MHL7-F1
#
_entry.id   AF-A0A820MHL7-F1
#
_cell.length_a   1.000
_cell.length_b   1.000
_cell.length_c   1.000
_cell.angle_alpha   90.00
_cell.angle_beta   90.00
_cell.angle_gamma   90.00
#
_symmetry.space_group_name_H-M   'P 1'
#
loop_
_entity.id
_entity.type
_entity.pdbx_description
1 polymer ?
#
loop_
_entity_poly.entity_id
_entity_poly.type
_entity_poly.pdbx_seq_one_letter_code
_entity_poly.pdbx_strand_id
1 'polypeptide(L)'
;RSIRRLDLMHSSDWGCLENIELSLLANSSLGRQCEVLLIKVSVQENIFDLINTMSNLRALACSIISLQQLESNYDEVSSNTIKNDLLWLQNHLSSMLSIRLAPLCKTNIQLWIQ
;
A
#
# COMPACT_ATOMS: atom_id res chain seq x y z
N ARG A 1 -18.96 1.82 16.82
CA ARG A 1 -17.71 1.02 16.77
C ARG A 1 -16.70 1.87 15.99
N SER A 2 -15.53 2.19 16.56
CA SER A 2 -14.54 3.05 15.88
C SER A 2 -13.73 2.21 14.89
N ILE A 3 -13.57 2.69 13.65
CA ILE A 3 -12.66 2.09 12.66
C ILE A 3 -11.23 2.43 13.06
N ARG A 4 -10.36 1.43 13.07
CA ARG A 4 -8.93 1.63 13.36
C ARG A 4 -8.16 1.90 12.07
N ARG A 5 -7.91 3.19 11.81
CA ARG A 5 -7.16 3.67 10.65
C ARG A 5 -5.73 4.00 11.05
N LEU A 6 -4.76 3.53 10.26
CA LEU A 6 -3.37 3.94 10.32
C LEU A 6 -2.99 4.65 9.02
N ASP A 7 -2.50 5.87 9.13
CA ASP A 7 -2.10 6.70 8.00
C ASP A 7 -0.60 7.00 8.06
N LEU A 8 0.15 6.32 7.20
CA LEU A 8 1.61 6.45 7.08
C LEU A 8 2.01 7.15 5.77
N MET A 9 1.05 7.53 4.92
CA MET A 9 1.35 8.16 3.63
C MET A 9 1.93 9.57 3.76
N HIS A 10 1.53 10.28 4.81
CA HIS A 10 1.79 11.72 4.98
C HIS A 10 2.90 12.05 5.98
N SER A 11 3.45 11.05 6.67
CA SER A 11 4.52 11.30 7.62
C SER A 11 5.85 11.45 6.89
N SER A 12 6.51 12.59 7.06
CA SER A 12 7.88 12.84 6.60
C SER A 12 8.87 11.80 7.13
N ASP A 13 8.57 11.24 8.30
CA ASP A 13 9.49 10.38 9.05
C ASP A 13 9.32 8.90 8.68
N TRP A 14 8.21 8.54 8.02
CA TRP A 14 7.87 7.14 7.68
C TRP A 14 8.12 6.77 6.23
N GLY A 15 8.62 7.72 5.42
CA GLY A 15 9.17 7.47 4.09
C GLY A 15 8.40 6.44 3.25
N CYS A 16 9.16 5.68 2.47
CA CYS A 16 8.69 4.44 1.86
C CYS A 16 9.15 3.28 2.76
N LEU A 17 8.22 2.46 3.23
CA LEU A 17 8.56 1.37 4.14
C LEU A 17 9.13 0.18 3.36
N GLU A 18 10.27 -0.32 3.81
CA GLU A 18 10.91 -1.52 3.28
C GLU A 18 10.42 -2.78 4.02
N ASN A 19 10.90 -3.94 3.58
CA ASN A 19 10.34 -5.23 4.00
C ASN A 19 10.42 -5.45 5.52
N ILE A 20 11.48 -4.94 6.17
CA ILE A 20 11.68 -5.11 7.62
C ILE A 20 10.65 -4.30 8.40
N GLU A 21 10.48 -3.02 8.06
CA GLU A 21 9.53 -2.11 8.71
C GLU A 21 8.09 -2.57 8.49
N LEU A 22 7.78 -3.06 7.29
CA LEU A 22 6.48 -3.64 6.97
C LEU A 22 6.20 -4.90 7.78
N SER A 23 7.20 -5.77 7.93
CA SER A 23 7.09 -6.97 8.77
C SER A 23 6.87 -6.60 10.24
N LEU A 24 7.60 -5.60 10.75
CA LEU A 24 7.41 -5.08 12.10
C LEU A 24 6.03 -4.48 12.29
N LEU A 25 5.57 -3.67 11.32
CA LEU A 25 4.24 -3.06 11.33
C LEU A 25 3.16 -4.15 11.36
N ALA A 26 3.19 -5.09 10.44
CA ALA A 26 2.18 -6.14 10.32
C ALA A 26 2.05 -7.00 11.59
N ASN A 27 3.18 -7.27 12.26
CA ASN A 27 3.22 -8.06 13.50
C ASN A 27 2.95 -7.25 14.78
N SER A 28 3.02 -5.92 14.71
CA SER A 28 2.77 -5.03 15.85
C SER A 28 1.32 -5.12 16.34
N SER A 29 1.07 -4.64 17.56
CA SER A 29 -0.31 -4.49 18.07
C SER A 29 -1.13 -3.52 17.22
N LEU A 30 -0.51 -2.46 16.70
CA LEU A 30 -1.13 -1.51 15.79
C LEU A 30 -1.54 -2.18 14.48
N GLY A 31 -0.61 -2.92 13.84
CA GLY A 31 -0.88 -3.61 12.59
C GLY A 31 -1.97 -4.67 12.73
N ARG A 32 -1.89 -5.51 13.76
CA ARG A 32 -2.91 -6.52 14.04
C ARG A 32 -4.30 -5.95 14.31
N GLN A 33 -4.39 -4.70 14.75
CA GLN A 33 -5.66 -4.03 15.02
C GLN A 33 -6.13 -3.13 13.87
N CYS A 34 -5.28 -2.87 12.89
CA CYS A 34 -5.55 -1.95 11.80
C CYS A 34 -6.60 -2.54 10.85
N GLU A 35 -7.61 -1.75 10.53
CA GLU A 35 -8.66 -2.08 9.56
C GLU A 35 -8.48 -1.31 8.25
N VAL A 36 -7.88 -0.11 8.31
CA VAL A 36 -7.64 0.75 7.15
C VAL A 36 -6.21 1.25 7.18
N LEU A 37 -5.40 0.85 6.21
CA LEU A 37 -3.99 1.25 6.10
C LEU A 37 -3.78 2.17 4.90
N LEU A 38 -3.09 3.28 5.11
CA LEU A 38 -2.58 4.14 4.04
C LEU A 38 -1.05 4.14 4.11
N ILE A 39 -0.37 3.71 3.06
CA ILE A 39 1.08 3.45 3.10
C ILE A 39 1.80 3.71 1.77
N LYS A 40 3.11 3.91 1.81
CA LYS A 40 4.00 3.90 0.65
C LYS A 40 4.91 2.68 0.73
N VAL A 41 5.05 1.96 -0.37
CA VAL A 41 5.88 0.75 -0.46
C VAL A 41 6.80 0.82 -1.66
N SER A 42 7.92 0.09 -1.61
CA SER A 42 8.94 0.12 -2.67
C SER A 42 8.67 -0.87 -3.79
N VAL A 43 7.94 -1.95 -3.48
CA VAL A 43 7.64 -3.05 -4.39
C VAL A 43 6.21 -3.56 -4.15
N GLN A 44 5.62 -4.16 -5.17
CA GLN A 44 4.23 -4.65 -5.15
C GLN A 44 4.06 -5.90 -4.28
N GLU A 45 5.10 -6.73 -4.12
CA GLU A 45 5.08 -7.94 -3.28
C GLU A 45 4.81 -7.61 -1.81
N ASN A 46 5.25 -6.44 -1.36
CA ASN A 46 4.98 -5.94 -0.01
C ASN A 46 3.48 -5.72 0.25
N ILE A 47 2.71 -5.35 -0.77
CA ILE A 47 1.25 -5.22 -0.67
C ILE A 47 0.63 -6.59 -0.42
N PHE A 48 1.12 -7.61 -1.13
CA PHE A 48 0.67 -8.98 -0.98
C PHE A 48 0.93 -9.50 0.44
N ASP A 49 2.13 -9.27 0.98
CA ASP A 49 2.50 -9.70 2.32
C ASP A 49 1.68 -9.00 3.42
N LEU A 50 1.42 -7.69 3.27
CA LEU A 50 0.57 -6.94 4.19
C LEU A 50 -0.85 -7.52 4.24
N ILE A 51 -1.45 -7.80 3.08
CA ILE A 51 -2.80 -8.36 2.99
C ILE A 51 -2.88 -9.73 3.67
N ASN A 52 -1.88 -10.59 3.46
CA ASN A 52 -1.88 -11.93 4.03
C ASN A 52 -1.59 -11.95 5.53
N THR A 53 -0.83 -10.96 6.04
CA THR A 53 -0.41 -10.92 7.44
C THR A 53 -1.39 -10.15 8.33
N MET A 54 -1.96 -9.06 7.83
CA MET A 54 -2.85 -8.18 8.60
C MET A 54 -4.30 -8.64 8.51
N SER A 55 -4.67 -9.66 9.29
CA SER A 55 -5.98 -10.34 9.22
C SER A 55 -7.22 -9.46 9.46
N ASN A 56 -7.08 -8.28 10.07
CA ASN A 56 -8.18 -7.33 10.28
C ASN A 56 -8.26 -6.25 9.20
N LEU A 57 -7.32 -6.23 8.25
CA LEU A 57 -7.26 -5.24 7.20
C LEU A 57 -8.46 -5.40 6.25
N ARG A 58 -9.20 -4.30 6.04
CA ARG A 58 -10.39 -4.22 5.18
C ARG A 58 -10.19 -3.29 3.99
N ALA A 59 -9.30 -2.31 4.14
CA ALA A 59 -8.95 -1.41 3.05
C ALA A 59 -7.47 -1.03 3.13
N LEU A 60 -6.84 -0.99 1.97
CA LEU A 60 -5.47 -0.54 1.79
C LEU A 60 -5.43 0.52 0.69
N ALA A 61 -4.93 1.71 1.00
CA ALA A 61 -4.52 2.66 -0.01
C ALA A 61 -2.99 2.69 -0.03
N CYS A 62 -2.39 2.48 -1.19
CA CYS A 62 -0.94 2.42 -1.32
C CYS A 62 -0.43 3.21 -2.51
N SER A 63 0.76 3.75 -2.38
CA SER A 63 1.58 4.20 -3.50
C SER A 63 2.79 3.29 -3.60
N ILE A 64 3.11 2.82 -4.80
CA ILE A 64 4.35 2.09 -5.06
C ILE A 64 5.35 3.12 -5.58
N ILE A 65 6.44 3.34 -4.84
CA ILE A 65 7.42 4.40 -5.09
C ILE A 65 8.81 3.79 -5.13
N SER A 66 9.57 4.02 -6.20
CA SER A 66 10.95 3.54 -6.26
C SER A 66 11.87 4.35 -5.34
N LEU A 67 12.96 3.75 -4.86
CA LEU A 67 13.98 4.46 -4.06
C LEU A 67 14.50 5.72 -4.77
N GLN A 68 14.67 5.66 -6.09
CA GLN A 68 15.09 6.81 -6.92
C GLN A 68 14.07 7.97 -6.90
N GLN A 69 12.79 7.69 -6.67
CA GLN A 69 11.72 8.69 -6.55
C GLN A 69 11.62 9.33 -5.16
N LEU A 70 12.21 8.71 -4.12
CA LEU A 70 12.38 9.39 -2.83
C LEU A 70 13.49 10.43 -2.88
N GLU A 71 14.52 10.18 -3.69
CA GLU A 71 15.70 11.05 -3.81
C GLU A 71 15.52 12.16 -4.85
N SER A 72 14.74 11.90 -5.90
CA SER A 72 14.38 12.89 -6.90
C SER A 72 13.03 13.51 -6.53
N ASN A 73 12.99 14.82 -6.24
CA ASN A 73 11.76 15.60 -6.09
C ASN A 73 10.91 15.68 -7.39
N TYR A 74 11.01 14.68 -8.28
CA TYR A 74 10.33 14.58 -9.55
C TYR A 74 9.26 13.50 -9.47
N ASP A 75 8.02 13.94 -9.45
CA ASP A 75 6.78 13.14 -9.44
C ASP A 75 6.50 12.40 -10.76
N GLU A 76 7.50 12.10 -11.59
CA GLU A 76 7.27 11.33 -12.82
C GLU A 76 7.43 9.83 -12.55
N VAL A 77 6.45 9.26 -11.85
CA VAL A 77 6.14 7.85 -12.05
C VAL A 77 5.53 7.73 -13.44
N SER A 78 6.21 7.03 -14.34
CA SER A 78 5.65 6.80 -15.68
C SER A 78 4.28 6.14 -15.52
N SER A 79 3.26 6.64 -16.23
CA SER A 79 1.90 6.07 -16.14
C SER A 79 1.86 4.58 -16.51
N ASN A 80 2.90 4.08 -17.19
CA ASN A 80 3.02 2.67 -17.56
C ASN A 80 3.46 1.81 -16.37
N THR A 81 4.32 2.32 -15.49
CA THR A 81 4.75 1.60 -14.28
C THR A 81 3.56 1.29 -13.38
N ILE A 82 2.76 2.31 -13.05
CA ILE A 82 1.58 2.14 -12.18
C ILE A 82 0.53 1.22 -12.83
N LYS A 83 0.37 1.29 -14.15
CA LYS A 83 -0.53 0.36 -14.86
C LYS A 83 -0.04 -1.07 -14.75
N ASN A 84 1.26 -1.31 -14.86
CA ASN A 84 1.84 -2.64 -14.71
C ASN A 84 1.66 -3.16 -13.28
N ASP A 85 1.90 -2.33 -12.27
CA ASP A 85 1.72 -2.71 -10.87
C ASP A 85 0.25 -3.01 -10.56
N LEU A 86 -0.68 -2.16 -11.05
CA LEU A 86 -2.11 -2.39 -10.93
C LEU A 86 -2.53 -3.71 -11.58
N LEU A 87 -2.06 -3.98 -12.80
CA LEU A 87 -2.33 -5.23 -13.51
C LEU A 87 -1.75 -6.43 -12.78
N TRP A 88 -0.54 -6.33 -12.23
CA TRP A 88 0.06 -7.38 -11.43
C TRP A 88 -0.79 -7.68 -10.20
N LEU A 89 -1.18 -6.66 -9.43
CA LEU A 89 -2.04 -6.82 -8.26
C LEU A 89 -3.39 -7.43 -8.64
N GLN A 90 -4.01 -6.98 -9.74
CA GLN A 90 -5.25 -7.57 -10.24
C GLN A 90 -5.06 -9.06 -10.59
N ASN A 91 -3.97 -9.43 -11.27
CA ASN A 91 -3.72 -10.82 -11.62
C ASN A 91 -3.48 -11.74 -10.40
N HIS A 92 -2.91 -11.21 -9.32
CA HIS A 92 -2.53 -12.01 -8.15
C HIS A 92 -3.55 -11.98 -7.01
N LEU A 93 -4.40 -10.94 -6.95
CA LEU A 93 -5.29 -10.70 -5.80
C LEU A 93 -6.77 -10.50 -6.19
N SER A 94 -7.14 -10.44 -7.48
CA SER A 94 -8.53 -10.15 -7.91
C SER A 94 -9.57 -11.17 -7.47
N SER A 95 -9.16 -12.40 -7.17
CA SER A 95 -10.07 -13.42 -6.65
C SER A 95 -10.50 -13.14 -5.20
N MET A 96 -9.79 -12.26 -4.49
CA MET A 96 -10.03 -11.95 -3.08
C MET A 96 -10.46 -10.49 -2.85
N LEU A 97 -10.07 -9.56 -3.74
CA LEU A 97 -10.13 -8.12 -3.47
C LEU A 97 -10.71 -7.31 -4.63
N SER A 98 -11.32 -6.17 -4.32
CA SER A 98 -11.60 -5.13 -5.31
C SER A 98 -10.44 -4.14 -5.39
N ILE A 99 -9.82 -4.04 -6.57
CA ILE A 99 -8.59 -3.26 -6.79
C ILE A 99 -8.85 -2.19 -7.84
N ARG A 100 -8.59 -0.93 -7.50
CA ARG A 100 -8.81 0.24 -8.39
C ARG A 100 -7.77 1.32 -8.15
N LEU A 101 -7.57 2.20 -9.14
CA LEU A 101 -6.83 3.45 -8.92
C LEU A 101 -7.68 4.47 -8.17
N ALA A 102 -7.04 5.28 -7.33
CA ALA A 102 -7.70 6.38 -6.66
C ALA A 102 -8.12 7.44 -7.70
N PRO A 103 -9.39 7.89 -7.72
CA PRO A 103 -9.90 8.79 -8.76
C PRO A 103 -9.14 10.12 -8.86
N LEU A 104 -8.67 10.62 -7.73
CA LEU A 104 -8.02 11.93 -7.60
C LEU A 104 -6.49 11.84 -7.58
N CYS A 105 -5.93 10.64 -7.49
CA CYS A 105 -4.49 10.43 -7.36
C CYS A 105 -4.10 9.18 -8.15
N LYS A 106 -3.69 9.39 -9.42
CA LYS A 106 -3.43 8.31 -10.38
C LYS A 106 -2.22 7.43 -10.03
N THR A 107 -1.47 7.81 -9.01
CA THR A 107 -0.33 7.07 -8.44
C THR A 107 -0.74 6.20 -7.24
N ASN A 108 -1.96 6.37 -6.72
CA ASN A 108 -2.45 5.62 -5.57
C ASN A 108 -3.37 4.48 -6.02
N ILE A 109 -3.08 3.29 -5.51
CA ILE A 109 -3.88 2.09 -5.70
C ILE A 109 -4.72 1.88 -4.42
N GLN A 110 -6.01 1.66 -4.60
CA GLN A 110 -6.97 1.33 -3.55
C GLN A 110 -7.38 -0.14 -3.68
N LEU A 111 -7.21 -0.88 -2.59
CA LEU A 111 -7.61 -2.27 -2.45
C LEU A 111 -8.67 -2.38 -1.35
N TRP A 112 -9.79 -3.01 -1.66
CA TRP A 112 -10.85 -3.35 -0.72
C TRP A 112 -10.86 -4.85 -0.50
N ILE A 113 -10.69 -5.23 0.76
CA ILE A 113 -10.60 -6.61 1.23
C ILE A 113 -11.98 -7.00 1.77
N GLN A 114 -12.55 -8.07 1.21
CA GLN A 114 -13.90 -8.54 1.54
C GLN A 114 -13.95 -9.27 2.89
#